data_AF-A0A8H7CPQ7-F1
#
_entry.id   AF-A0A8H7CPQ7-F1
#
_cell.length_a   1.000
_cell.length_b   1.000
_cell.length_c   1.000
_cell.angle_alpha   90.00
_cell.angle_beta   90.00
_cell.angle_gamma   90.00
#
_symmetry.space_group_name_H-M   'P 1'
#
loop_
_entity.id
_entity.type
_entity.pdbx_description
1 polymer ?
#
loop_
_entity_poly.entity_id
_entity_poly.type
_entity_poly.pdbx_seq_one_letter_code
_entity_poly.pdbx_strand_id
1 'polypeptide(L)'
;MHTSERIEFYQLKQCPLYELLGSNEAQGAQFSTCDPGHASQGSILVEFSQNIGVGTFKTAHTGHLTSTHLAQSGLGMTPNELVAVKRMYRRRTAAEGSAVLRFPPADEYAKTVQEANLLYWASSLMEFTYSAIRHRVSQTGQETLPVTIPYLRFVHAGVAVSHDQVMGTNISNASSIRRTYLVEEFIEEASDGFVKFVHNGDANPLLDHDDPLYDIAEFLCFTQHLQYFKTDGSVFVSDLQDPQIMTSPKVANGKDLFGDGNVASVFEKFPEQHHCNEYCTWFGLPELT
;
A
#
# COMPACT_ATOMS: atom_id res chain seq x y z
N MET A 1 21.98 -8.49 -14.14
CA MET A 1 22.50 -7.14 -14.48
C MET A 1 22.01 -6.20 -13.39
N HIS A 2 22.91 -5.58 -12.63
CA HIS A 2 22.54 -4.61 -11.60
C HIS A 2 22.59 -3.19 -12.18
N THR A 3 21.71 -2.30 -11.73
CA THR A 3 21.78 -0.87 -12.09
C THR A 3 21.83 -0.05 -10.80
N SER A 4 22.85 0.79 -10.65
CA SER A 4 22.91 1.80 -9.58
C SER A 4 22.50 3.15 -10.16
N GLU A 5 21.59 3.84 -9.47
CA GLU A 5 21.04 5.12 -9.90
C GLU A 5 21.07 6.11 -8.75
N ARG A 6 21.35 7.38 -9.04
CA ARG A 6 21.09 8.47 -8.10
C ARG A 6 19.60 8.79 -8.13
N ILE A 7 19.04 9.01 -6.95
CA ILE A 7 17.60 9.19 -6.79
C ILE A 7 17.25 10.34 -5.84
N GLU A 8 16.08 10.90 -6.08
CA GLU A 8 15.28 11.58 -5.06
C GLU A 8 14.33 10.55 -4.44
N PHE A 9 14.41 10.37 -3.13
CA PHE A 9 13.61 9.42 -2.38
C PHE A 9 12.55 10.13 -1.54
N TYR A 10 11.30 9.77 -1.76
CA TYR A 10 10.13 10.32 -1.09
C TYR A 10 9.49 9.25 -0.22
N GLN A 11 9.81 9.26 1.07
CA GLN A 11 9.27 8.29 2.01
C GLN A 11 7.77 8.54 2.27
N LEU A 12 6.98 7.48 2.32
CA LEU A 12 5.60 7.55 2.79
C LEU A 12 5.62 7.73 4.31
N LYS A 13 5.22 8.92 4.76
CA LYS A 13 5.04 9.19 6.19
C LYS A 13 3.70 8.61 6.63
N GLN A 14 3.60 8.13 7.86
CA GLN A 14 2.30 7.77 8.42
C GLN A 14 1.50 9.04 8.68
N CYS A 15 0.24 9.07 8.24
CA CYS A 15 -0.67 10.20 8.45
C CYS A 15 -1.98 9.68 9.03
N PRO A 16 -2.49 10.25 10.14
CA PRO A 16 -3.80 9.88 10.65
C PRO A 16 -4.93 10.20 9.66
N LEU A 17 -5.95 9.34 9.59
CA LEU A 17 -7.06 9.51 8.65
C LEU A 17 -7.76 10.88 8.78
N TYR A 18 -7.89 11.42 9.99
CA TYR A 18 -8.53 12.73 10.18
C TYR A 18 -7.74 13.89 9.57
N GLU A 19 -6.41 13.78 9.42
CA GLU A 19 -5.58 14.79 8.76
C GLU A 19 -5.75 14.73 7.24
N LEU A 20 -5.85 13.51 6.69
CA LEU A 20 -6.17 13.31 5.27
C LEU A 20 -7.52 13.94 4.91
N LEU A 21 -8.53 13.71 5.77
CA LEU A 21 -9.89 14.22 5.57
C LEU A 21 -10.02 15.73 5.89
N GLY A 22 -9.22 16.25 6.83
CA GLY A 22 -9.30 17.63 7.31
C GLY A 22 -8.53 18.66 6.48
N SER A 23 -7.77 18.21 5.47
CA SER A 23 -7.05 19.12 4.60
C SER A 23 -8.01 19.88 3.66
N ASN A 24 -8.30 21.14 4.02
CA ASN A 24 -9.04 22.08 3.15
C ASN A 24 -8.30 22.39 1.84
N GLU A 25 -7.05 21.94 1.72
CA GLU A 25 -6.24 22.00 0.51
C GLU A 25 -6.14 20.58 -0.07
N ALA A 26 -6.46 20.43 -1.36
CA ALA A 26 -6.34 19.18 -2.11
C ALA A 26 -4.95 18.51 -2.05
N GLN A 27 -3.94 19.19 -1.48
CA GLN A 27 -2.56 18.72 -1.30
C GLN A 27 -2.34 17.85 -0.06
N GLY A 28 -3.18 17.93 0.98
CA GLY A 28 -3.01 17.11 2.20
C GLY A 28 -3.61 15.69 2.09
N ALA A 29 -4.53 15.49 1.16
CA ALA A 29 -5.23 14.23 0.94
C ALA A 29 -4.49 13.25 0.03
N GLN A 30 -3.31 13.60 -0.51
CA GLN A 30 -2.59 12.77 -1.46
C GLN A 30 -1.10 12.70 -1.14
N PHE A 31 -0.52 11.52 -1.36
CA PHE A 31 0.93 11.40 -1.41
C PHE A 31 1.47 12.29 -2.53
N SER A 32 2.46 13.12 -2.20
CA SER A 32 3.04 14.09 -3.12
C SER A 32 4.55 14.03 -3.12
N THR A 33 5.10 13.91 -4.32
CA THR A 33 6.52 14.04 -4.64
C THR A 33 6.88 15.48 -5.06
N CYS A 34 5.90 16.40 -5.03
CA CYS A 34 6.09 17.78 -5.48
C CYS A 34 6.67 18.71 -4.41
N ASP A 35 6.82 18.23 -3.16
CA ASP A 35 7.45 18.98 -2.08
C ASP A 35 8.94 18.62 -1.99
N PRO A 36 9.85 19.50 -2.45
CA PRO A 36 11.29 19.22 -2.43
C PRO A 36 11.85 19.14 -1.00
N GLY A 37 11.17 19.73 -0.02
CA GLY A 37 11.58 19.67 1.39
C GLY A 37 11.41 18.28 2.01
N HIS A 38 10.69 17.39 1.33
CA HIS A 38 10.44 16.02 1.77
C HIS A 38 11.24 14.95 1.01
N ALA A 39 11.99 15.35 -0.02
CA ALA A 39 12.87 14.44 -0.76
C ALA A 39 14.21 14.26 -0.02
N SER A 40 14.62 13.01 0.17
CA SER A 40 15.98 12.66 0.57
C SER A 40 16.80 12.26 -0.65
N GLN A 41 17.98 12.83 -0.80
CA GLN A 41 18.90 12.46 -1.88
C GLN A 41 19.59 11.14 -1.55
N GLY A 42 19.80 10.28 -2.54
CA GLY A 42 20.46 9.00 -2.31
C GLY A 42 20.82 8.25 -3.58
N SER A 43 21.06 6.97 -3.43
CA SER A 43 21.19 6.02 -4.52
C SER A 43 20.38 4.76 -4.26
N ILE A 44 19.97 4.11 -5.35
CA ILE A 44 19.34 2.79 -5.31
C ILE A 44 20.11 1.86 -6.23
N LEU A 45 20.43 0.67 -5.74
CA LEU A 45 20.94 -0.45 -6.51
C LEU A 45 19.79 -1.42 -6.74
N VAL A 46 19.45 -1.72 -7.98
CA VAL A 46 18.39 -2.68 -8.31
C VAL A 46 18.99 -3.92 -8.97
N GLU A 47 18.68 -5.09 -8.42
CA GLU A 47 19.17 -6.38 -8.89
C GLU A 47 18.14 -7.05 -9.81
N PHE A 48 18.03 -6.60 -11.06
CA PHE A 48 17.02 -7.13 -12.01
C PHE A 48 17.12 -8.63 -12.33
N SER A 49 18.22 -9.29 -11.96
CA SER A 49 18.36 -10.75 -12.05
C SER A 49 17.72 -11.48 -10.87
N GLN A 50 17.49 -10.80 -9.74
CA GLN A 50 16.83 -11.34 -8.55
C GLN A 50 15.36 -10.91 -8.55
N ASN A 51 14.57 -11.54 -9.42
CA ASN A 51 13.12 -11.35 -9.42
C ASN A 51 12.51 -12.10 -8.23
N ILE A 52 11.88 -11.36 -7.33
CA ILE A 52 11.23 -11.89 -6.12
C ILE A 52 9.70 -11.95 -6.25
N GLY A 53 9.15 -11.49 -7.38
CA GLY A 53 7.72 -11.56 -7.64
C GLY A 53 7.29 -10.89 -8.95
N VAL A 54 6.27 -11.46 -9.59
CA VAL A 54 5.61 -10.87 -10.76
C VAL A 54 4.11 -10.84 -10.52
N GLY A 55 3.58 -9.64 -10.26
CA GLY A 55 2.15 -9.41 -10.15
C GLY A 55 1.51 -9.08 -11.51
N THR A 56 0.24 -8.69 -11.47
CA THR A 56 -0.51 -8.29 -12.68
C THR A 56 0.05 -7.03 -13.32
N PHE A 57 0.47 -6.05 -12.51
CA PHE A 57 0.85 -4.70 -12.97
C PHE A 57 2.31 -4.34 -12.67
N LYS A 58 2.96 -5.07 -11.75
CA LYS A 58 4.27 -4.74 -11.20
C LYS A 58 5.18 -5.96 -11.08
N THR A 59 6.47 -5.76 -11.28
CA THR A 59 7.51 -6.74 -10.94
C THR A 59 8.22 -6.30 -9.67
N ALA A 60 8.60 -7.22 -8.81
CA ALA A 60 9.38 -6.98 -7.61
C ALA A 60 10.79 -7.57 -7.76
N HIS A 61 11.80 -6.81 -7.35
CA HIS A 61 13.21 -7.19 -7.38
C HIS A 61 13.83 -6.86 -6.03
N THR A 62 14.90 -7.56 -5.64
CA THR A 62 15.73 -7.07 -4.54
C THR A 62 16.50 -5.83 -4.97
N GLY A 63 16.77 -4.96 -3.99
CA GLY A 63 17.63 -3.81 -4.18
C GLY A 63 18.18 -3.30 -2.87
N HIS A 64 19.05 -2.30 -2.96
CA HIS A 64 19.63 -1.65 -1.80
C HIS A 64 19.44 -0.13 -1.91
N LEU A 65 18.86 0.46 -0.87
CA LEU A 65 18.65 1.90 -0.73
C LEU A 65 19.80 2.49 0.10
N THR A 66 20.42 3.55 -0.40
CA THR A 66 21.41 4.33 0.35
C THR A 66 21.01 5.79 0.35
N SER A 67 20.59 6.29 1.51
CA SER A 67 20.29 7.72 1.69
C SER A 67 21.56 8.50 2.02
N THR A 68 21.67 9.73 1.50
CA THR A 68 22.78 10.66 1.80
C THR A 68 22.73 11.12 3.26
N HIS A 69 21.52 11.29 3.79
CA HIS A 69 21.23 11.53 5.19
C HIS A 69 20.33 10.41 5.69
N LEU A 70 20.69 9.79 6.82
CA LEU A 70 19.89 8.72 7.38
C LEU A 70 18.54 9.26 7.87
N ALA A 71 17.48 8.55 7.54
CA ALA A 71 16.14 8.83 8.05
C ALA A 71 16.09 8.59 9.56
N GLN A 72 15.17 9.29 10.24
CA GLN A 72 14.94 9.08 11.68
C GLN A 72 14.03 7.88 11.95
N SER A 73 13.21 7.48 10.97
CA SER A 73 12.29 6.35 11.03
C SER A 73 11.99 5.83 9.62
N GLY A 74 11.56 4.57 9.50
CA GLY A 74 11.19 3.94 8.23
C GLY A 74 12.38 3.60 7.32
N LEU A 75 12.23 3.77 6.02
CA LEU A 75 13.25 3.39 5.04
C LEU A 75 14.41 4.39 4.98
N GLY A 76 15.63 3.88 4.79
CA GLY A 76 16.84 4.71 4.70
C GLY A 76 17.41 5.10 6.06
N MET A 77 17.05 4.36 7.12
CA MET A 77 17.65 4.50 8.46
C MET A 77 19.05 3.92 8.51
N THR A 78 19.36 2.97 7.62
CA THR A 78 20.68 2.36 7.54
C THR A 78 21.30 2.58 6.15
N PRO A 79 22.64 2.67 6.05
CA PRO A 79 23.31 2.69 4.75
C PRO A 79 23.11 1.34 4.06
N ASN A 80 22.88 1.35 2.74
CA ASN A 80 22.74 0.13 1.94
C ASN A 80 21.66 -0.82 2.49
N GLU A 81 20.51 -0.25 2.86
CA GLU A 81 19.37 -0.96 3.40
C GLU A 81 18.74 -1.88 2.34
N LEU A 82 18.54 -3.16 2.67
CA LEU A 82 17.90 -4.13 1.78
C LEU A 82 16.42 -3.79 1.62
N VAL A 83 15.96 -3.69 0.38
CA VAL A 83 14.60 -3.25 0.04
C VAL A 83 14.00 -4.12 -1.07
N ALA A 84 12.67 -4.19 -1.09
CA ALA A 84 11.93 -4.66 -2.25
C ALA A 84 11.68 -3.49 -3.20
N VAL A 85 12.12 -3.63 -4.46
CA VAL A 85 11.98 -2.62 -5.50
C VAL A 85 10.91 -3.08 -6.49
N LYS A 86 9.75 -2.43 -6.42
CA LYS A 86 8.61 -2.66 -7.31
C LYS A 86 8.65 -1.70 -8.49
N ARG A 87 8.39 -2.23 -9.67
CA ARG A 87 8.38 -1.47 -10.93
C ARG A 87 7.14 -1.77 -11.74
N MET A 88 6.48 -0.71 -12.18
CA MET A 88 5.28 -0.77 -13.02
C MET A 88 5.62 -1.22 -14.44
N TYR A 89 4.76 -2.07 -15.01
CA TYR A 89 4.93 -2.55 -16.37
C TYR A 89 3.60 -2.71 -17.11
N ARG A 90 3.65 -2.71 -18.44
CA ARG A 90 2.50 -3.06 -19.29
C ARG A 90 2.73 -4.41 -19.95
N ARG A 91 1.68 -5.23 -19.99
CA ARG A 91 1.67 -6.45 -20.79
C ARG A 91 1.55 -6.06 -22.27
N ARG A 92 2.31 -6.74 -23.12
CA ARG A 92 2.05 -6.71 -24.55
C ARG A 92 0.65 -7.25 -24.84
N THR A 93 0.02 -6.69 -25.85
CA THR A 93 -1.23 -7.27 -26.37
C THR A 93 -0.94 -8.63 -27.01
N ALA A 94 -1.96 -9.46 -27.19
CA ALA A 94 -1.79 -10.79 -27.82
C ALA A 94 -1.12 -10.71 -29.22
N ALA A 95 -1.22 -9.57 -29.90
CA ALA A 95 -0.58 -9.30 -31.20
C ALA A 95 0.94 -9.02 -31.09
N GLU A 96 1.43 -8.64 -29.90
CA GLU A 96 2.82 -8.21 -29.69
C GLU A 96 3.68 -9.29 -29.00
N GLY A 97 3.08 -10.35 -28.44
CA GLY A 97 3.77 -11.45 -27.74
C GLY A 97 3.63 -11.39 -26.21
N SER A 98 4.24 -12.32 -25.47
CA SER A 98 4.07 -12.46 -24.00
C SER A 98 5.05 -11.65 -23.14
N ALA A 99 5.93 -10.85 -23.76
CA ALA A 99 6.97 -10.13 -23.02
C ALA A 99 6.42 -8.89 -22.29
N VAL A 100 6.92 -8.66 -21.08
CA VAL A 100 6.67 -7.45 -20.28
C VAL A 100 7.33 -6.23 -20.93
N LEU A 101 6.58 -5.15 -21.13
CA LEU A 101 7.08 -3.88 -21.64
C LEU A 101 7.13 -2.83 -20.54
N ARG A 102 8.16 -1.99 -20.64
CA ARG A 102 8.27 -0.80 -19.81
C ARG A 102 7.25 0.27 -20.26
N PHE A 103 6.69 0.97 -19.29
CA PHE A 103 6.00 2.24 -19.55
C PHE A 103 6.98 3.35 -19.98
N PRO A 104 6.51 4.34 -20.76
CA PRO A 104 7.19 5.64 -20.85
C PRO A 104 7.45 6.22 -19.45
N PRO A 105 8.54 6.97 -19.23
CA PRO A 105 8.91 7.44 -17.89
C PRO A 105 7.80 8.23 -17.16
N ALA A 106 7.08 9.09 -17.87
CA ALA A 106 5.96 9.85 -17.29
C ALA A 106 4.80 8.96 -16.82
N ASP A 107 4.48 7.91 -17.58
CA ASP A 107 3.41 6.96 -17.22
C ASP A 107 3.87 6.04 -16.07
N GLU A 108 5.14 5.59 -16.09
CA GLU A 108 5.75 4.81 -15.01
C GLU A 108 5.72 5.59 -13.69
N TYR A 109 6.07 6.89 -13.75
CA TYR A 109 5.99 7.80 -12.62
C TYR A 109 4.56 7.96 -12.11
N ALA A 110 3.61 8.30 -12.97
CA ALA A 110 2.21 8.52 -12.58
C ALA A 110 1.60 7.29 -11.91
N LYS A 111 1.81 6.09 -12.47
CA LYS A 111 1.34 4.83 -11.89
C LYS A 111 2.04 4.50 -10.57
N THR A 112 3.34 4.77 -10.46
CA THR A 112 4.07 4.54 -9.22
C THR A 112 3.59 5.45 -8.09
N VAL A 113 3.35 6.74 -8.39
CA VAL A 113 2.81 7.70 -7.42
C VAL A 113 1.37 7.33 -7.02
N GLN A 114 0.54 6.84 -7.94
CA GLN A 114 -0.80 6.35 -7.63
C GLN A 114 -0.78 5.19 -6.63
N GLU A 115 0.15 4.25 -6.81
CA GLU A 115 0.30 3.08 -5.93
C GLU A 115 0.89 3.44 -4.56
N ALA A 116 1.82 4.40 -4.53
CA ALA A 116 2.26 5.02 -3.29
C ALA A 116 1.11 5.71 -2.54
N ASN A 117 0.25 6.43 -3.27
CA ASN A 117 -0.93 7.06 -2.68
C ASN A 117 -1.90 6.02 -2.10
N LEU A 118 -2.11 4.90 -2.78
CA LEU A 118 -2.91 3.78 -2.26
C LEU A 118 -2.34 3.31 -0.92
N LEU A 119 -1.06 2.95 -0.87
CA LEU A 119 -0.42 2.44 0.34
C LEU A 119 -0.45 3.45 1.49
N TYR A 120 -0.31 4.74 1.18
CA TYR A 120 -0.44 5.85 2.13
C TYR A 120 -1.82 5.86 2.78
N TRP A 121 -2.89 5.83 1.98
CA TRP A 121 -4.26 5.77 2.46
C TRP A 121 -4.59 4.46 3.21
N ALA A 122 -4.12 3.33 2.73
CA ALA A 122 -4.33 2.02 3.37
C ALA A 122 -3.70 1.99 4.76
N SER A 123 -2.50 2.56 4.91
CA SER A 123 -1.82 2.71 6.20
C SER A 123 -2.61 3.60 7.16
N SER A 124 -3.16 4.72 6.68
CA SER A 124 -4.02 5.59 7.48
C SER A 124 -5.31 4.93 7.93
N LEU A 125 -5.95 4.13 7.06
CA LEU A 125 -7.15 3.35 7.38
C LEU A 125 -6.87 2.24 8.40
N MET A 126 -5.70 1.60 8.33
CA MET A 126 -5.30 0.60 9.33
C MET A 126 -5.01 1.24 10.69
N GLU A 127 -4.34 2.39 10.73
CA GLU A 127 -4.13 3.14 11.98
C GLU A 127 -5.46 3.62 12.59
N PHE A 128 -6.41 4.02 11.73
CA PHE A 128 -7.77 4.34 12.14
C PHE A 128 -8.46 3.13 12.78
N THR A 129 -8.36 1.94 12.17
CA THR A 129 -8.86 0.68 12.73
C THR A 129 -8.28 0.42 14.12
N TYR A 130 -6.96 0.47 14.28
CA TYR A 130 -6.33 0.26 15.58
C TYR A 130 -6.71 1.33 16.62
N SER A 131 -6.91 2.58 16.19
CA SER A 131 -7.40 3.64 17.08
C SER A 131 -8.82 3.37 17.57
N ALA A 132 -9.72 2.93 16.69
CA ALA A 132 -11.07 2.53 17.07
C ALA A 132 -11.07 1.31 18.00
N ILE A 133 -10.18 0.33 17.74
CA ILE A 133 -9.97 -0.82 18.61
C ILE A 133 -9.55 -0.38 20.01
N ARG A 134 -8.47 0.40 20.13
CA ARG A 134 -7.95 0.88 21.42
C ARG A 134 -9.00 1.66 22.20
N HIS A 135 -9.78 2.50 21.51
CA HIS A 135 -10.87 3.25 22.11
C HIS A 135 -11.93 2.30 22.72
N ARG A 136 -12.38 1.29 21.96
CA ARG A 136 -13.36 0.31 22.44
C ARG A 136 -12.82 -0.47 23.64
N VAL A 137 -11.58 -0.97 23.56
CA VAL A 137 -10.93 -1.70 24.67
C VAL A 137 -10.93 -0.84 25.94
N SER A 138 -10.52 0.44 25.83
CA SER A 138 -10.47 1.36 26.98
C SER A 138 -11.84 1.63 27.61
N GLN A 139 -12.94 1.54 26.85
CA GLN A 139 -14.30 1.76 27.35
C GLN A 139 -14.89 0.54 28.07
N THR A 140 -14.54 -0.67 27.63
CA THR A 140 -15.14 -1.90 28.19
C THR A 140 -14.63 -2.23 29.59
N GLY A 141 -13.44 -1.74 29.97
CA GLY A 141 -12.81 -2.06 31.25
C GLY A 141 -12.51 -3.55 31.45
N GLN A 142 -12.65 -4.37 30.41
CA GLN A 142 -12.33 -5.79 30.45
C GLN A 142 -10.81 -5.98 30.42
N GLU A 143 -10.27 -6.62 31.46
CA GLU A 143 -8.84 -6.94 31.56
C GLU A 143 -8.41 -8.06 30.58
N THR A 144 -9.36 -8.85 30.08
CA THR A 144 -9.11 -9.95 29.15
C THR A 144 -10.02 -9.85 27.93
N LEU A 145 -9.40 -9.72 26.76
CA LEU A 145 -10.09 -9.79 25.47
C LEU A 145 -10.39 -11.27 25.18
N PRO A 146 -11.61 -11.61 24.71
CA PRO A 146 -11.93 -12.98 24.34
C PRO A 146 -11.15 -13.44 23.10
N VAL A 147 -10.66 -12.48 22.31
CA VAL A 147 -9.90 -12.71 21.08
C VAL A 147 -8.54 -12.01 21.16
N THR A 148 -7.50 -12.66 20.67
CA THR A 148 -6.17 -12.03 20.54
C THR A 148 -6.23 -11.02 19.40
N ILE A 149 -5.85 -9.77 19.67
CA ILE A 149 -5.79 -8.73 18.63
C ILE A 149 -4.38 -8.75 18.03
N PRO A 150 -4.19 -9.22 16.80
CA PRO A 150 -2.89 -9.17 16.16
C PRO A 150 -2.50 -7.71 15.90
N TYR A 151 -1.20 -7.43 15.98
CA TYR A 151 -0.64 -6.13 15.60
C TYR A 151 -0.01 -6.24 14.21
N LEU A 152 -0.72 -5.72 13.22
CA LEU A 152 -0.38 -5.75 11.81
C LEU A 152 -0.15 -4.32 11.33
N ARG A 153 0.80 -4.14 10.42
CA ARG A 153 1.05 -2.88 9.73
C ARG A 153 1.38 -3.16 8.28
N PHE A 154 1.16 -2.17 7.44
CA PHE A 154 1.79 -2.16 6.13
C PHE A 154 3.30 -1.92 6.27
N VAL A 155 4.06 -2.44 5.31
CA VAL A 155 5.50 -2.22 5.21
C VAL A 155 5.82 -0.73 5.08
N HIS A 156 6.98 -0.32 5.58
CA HIS A 156 7.47 1.01 5.26
C HIS A 156 7.76 1.10 3.76
N ALA A 157 7.44 2.24 3.16
CA ALA A 157 7.56 2.41 1.72
C ALA A 157 7.92 3.84 1.32
N GLY A 158 8.30 4.01 0.05
CA GLY A 158 8.66 5.28 -0.55
C GLY A 158 8.65 5.22 -2.08
N VAL A 159 8.73 6.39 -2.71
CA VAL A 159 8.94 6.52 -4.15
C VAL A 159 10.37 6.98 -4.41
N ALA A 160 11.11 6.20 -5.21
CA ALA A 160 12.42 6.59 -5.70
C ALA A 160 12.31 7.08 -7.15
N VAL A 161 12.74 8.31 -7.40
CA VAL A 161 12.74 8.93 -8.74
C VAL A 161 14.19 9.13 -9.19
N SER A 162 14.57 8.53 -10.31
CA SER A 162 15.86 8.80 -10.94
C SER A 162 15.69 9.75 -12.12
N HIS A 163 16.63 10.67 -12.27
CA HIS A 163 16.64 11.68 -13.32
C HIS A 163 17.79 11.43 -14.31
N ASP A 164 17.60 11.83 -15.56
CA ASP A 164 18.71 11.96 -16.49
C ASP A 164 19.67 13.04 -15.97
N GLN A 165 20.98 12.77 -16.00
CA GLN A 165 21.97 13.75 -15.59
C GLN A 165 21.97 14.92 -16.58
N VAL A 166 21.21 15.97 -16.28
CA VAL A 166 21.42 17.25 -16.94
C VAL A 166 22.67 17.86 -16.32
N MET A 167 23.75 17.93 -17.09
CA MET A 167 24.97 18.62 -16.71
C MET A 167 24.63 20.07 -16.31
N GLY A 168 24.67 20.38 -15.01
CA GLY A 168 24.95 21.73 -14.53
C GLY A 168 23.85 22.55 -13.86
N THR A 169 22.59 22.12 -13.73
CA THR A 169 21.58 22.94 -13.01
C THR A 169 20.52 22.09 -12.29
N ASN A 170 20.21 22.50 -11.05
CA ASN A 170 19.07 22.02 -10.25
C ASN A 170 17.76 22.31 -11.00
N ILE A 171 17.23 21.34 -11.73
CA ILE A 171 15.87 21.45 -12.27
C ILE A 171 15.16 20.10 -12.15
N SER A 172 14.36 20.00 -11.08
CA SER A 172 13.33 19.01 -10.79
C SER A 172 12.13 19.13 -11.76
N ASN A 173 12.39 19.09 -13.07
CA ASN A 173 11.32 19.06 -14.07
C ASN A 173 10.90 17.62 -14.35
N ALA A 174 9.59 17.36 -14.43
CA ALA A 174 9.04 16.05 -14.82
C ALA A 174 9.60 15.51 -16.16
N SER A 175 10.11 16.38 -17.03
CA SER A 175 10.75 16.02 -18.30
C SER A 175 12.14 15.39 -18.16
N SER A 176 12.77 15.41 -16.99
CA SER A 176 14.05 14.75 -16.71
C SER A 176 13.90 13.39 -16.03
N ILE A 177 12.67 12.98 -15.66
CA ILE A 177 12.43 11.71 -14.98
C ILE A 177 12.82 10.57 -15.93
N ARG A 178 13.80 9.79 -15.49
CA ARG A 178 14.30 8.64 -16.22
C ARG A 178 13.59 7.37 -15.80
N ARG A 179 13.46 7.10 -14.50
CA ARG A 179 12.77 5.92 -13.93
C ARG A 179 12.12 6.27 -12.59
N THR A 180 11.12 5.48 -12.23
CA THR A 180 10.46 5.57 -10.93
C THR A 180 10.24 4.18 -10.36
N TYR A 181 10.47 4.04 -9.06
CA TYR A 181 10.29 2.79 -8.34
C TYR A 181 9.42 3.02 -7.10
N LEU A 182 8.54 2.06 -6.81
CA LEU A 182 7.98 1.91 -5.48
C LEU A 182 8.98 1.07 -4.68
N VAL A 183 9.45 1.60 -3.57
CA VAL A 183 10.43 0.96 -2.70
C VAL A 183 9.74 0.59 -1.41
N GLU A 184 9.86 -0.66 -0.99
CA GLU A 184 9.24 -1.21 0.22
C GLU A 184 10.28 -1.89 1.11
N GLU A 185 9.98 -1.97 2.39
CA GLU A 185 10.70 -2.80 3.35
C GLU A 185 10.77 -4.25 2.83
N PHE A 186 11.97 -4.83 2.89
CA PHE A 186 12.15 -6.23 2.52
C PHE A 186 11.77 -7.14 3.70
N ILE A 187 10.92 -8.13 3.45
CA ILE A 187 10.50 -9.11 4.45
C ILE A 187 11.37 -10.38 4.27
N GLU A 188 12.37 -10.56 5.14
CA GLU A 188 13.35 -11.67 5.04
C GLU A 188 12.74 -13.04 5.37
N GLU A 189 11.77 -13.08 6.29
CA GLU A 189 11.22 -14.33 6.86
C GLU A 189 10.12 -15.00 6.00
N ALA A 190 9.90 -14.56 4.76
CA ALA A 190 8.91 -15.15 3.87
C ALA A 190 9.38 -16.49 3.24
N SER A 191 10.14 -17.32 3.95
CA SER A 191 10.70 -18.58 3.43
C SER A 191 9.62 -19.60 3.03
N ASP A 192 8.46 -19.54 3.67
CA ASP A 192 7.27 -20.35 3.35
C ASP A 192 6.33 -19.67 2.34
N GLY A 193 6.75 -18.51 1.82
CA GLY A 193 6.01 -17.71 0.85
C GLY A 193 5.14 -16.61 1.48
N PHE A 194 4.60 -15.74 0.62
CA PHE A 194 3.60 -14.74 1.03
C PHE A 194 2.21 -15.40 1.06
N VAL A 195 1.55 -15.32 2.21
CA VAL A 195 0.22 -15.91 2.42
C VAL A 195 -0.87 -14.92 2.01
N LYS A 196 -1.81 -15.38 1.16
CA LYS A 196 -2.98 -14.59 0.78
C LYS A 196 -4.15 -14.78 1.74
N PHE A 197 -4.38 -13.79 2.61
CA PHE A 197 -5.43 -13.85 3.64
C PHE A 197 -6.85 -13.55 3.13
N VAL A 198 -6.99 -12.51 2.30
CA VAL A 198 -8.29 -12.02 1.79
C VAL A 198 -8.13 -11.62 0.32
N HIS A 199 -9.11 -11.93 -0.52
CA HIS A 199 -9.11 -11.56 -1.94
C HIS A 199 -9.81 -10.22 -2.16
N ASN A 200 -9.39 -9.42 -3.16
CA ASN A 200 -10.13 -8.22 -3.57
C ASN A 200 -11.48 -8.51 -4.27
N GLY A 201 -11.94 -9.75 -4.27
CA GLY A 201 -13.14 -10.23 -4.96
C GLY A 201 -14.10 -10.98 -4.05
N ASP A 202 -13.72 -11.17 -2.80
CA ASP A 202 -14.48 -11.89 -1.78
C ASP A 202 -14.21 -11.23 -0.41
N ALA A 203 -15.24 -11.10 0.41
CA ALA A 203 -15.15 -10.51 1.74
C ALA A 203 -14.78 -11.54 2.83
N ASN A 204 -14.65 -12.81 2.46
CA ASN A 204 -14.37 -13.92 3.37
C ASN A 204 -12.87 -14.28 3.42
N PRO A 205 -12.41 -14.92 4.51
CA PRO A 205 -11.08 -15.52 4.59
C PRO A 205 -10.81 -16.47 3.43
N LEU A 206 -9.59 -16.43 2.89
CA LEU A 206 -9.11 -17.41 1.90
C LEU A 206 -8.53 -18.67 2.54
N LEU A 207 -8.22 -18.62 3.84
CA LEU A 207 -7.62 -19.73 4.57
C LEU A 207 -8.71 -20.65 5.11
N ASP A 208 -8.40 -21.94 5.20
CA ASP A 208 -9.27 -22.92 5.86
C ASP A 208 -9.26 -22.71 7.38
N HIS A 209 -10.34 -23.10 8.05
CA HIS A 209 -10.52 -22.90 9.50
C HIS A 209 -9.45 -23.58 10.37
N ASP A 210 -8.78 -24.62 9.86
CA ASP A 210 -7.71 -25.34 10.55
C ASP A 210 -6.30 -24.76 10.26
N ASP A 211 -6.21 -23.76 9.39
CA ASP A 211 -4.95 -23.05 9.13
C ASP A 211 -4.52 -22.24 10.38
N PRO A 212 -3.26 -22.36 10.83
CA PRO A 212 -2.78 -21.64 12.02
C PRO A 212 -2.81 -20.10 11.88
N LEU A 213 -2.97 -19.57 10.68
CA LEU A 213 -3.09 -18.15 10.40
C LEU A 213 -4.54 -17.71 10.10
N TYR A 214 -5.53 -18.61 10.24
CA TYR A 214 -6.94 -18.31 10.01
C TYR A 214 -7.45 -17.13 10.86
N ASP A 215 -7.04 -17.06 12.14
CA ASP A 215 -7.39 -15.95 13.04
C ASP A 215 -6.92 -14.58 12.50
N ILE A 216 -5.77 -14.55 11.80
CA ILE A 216 -5.30 -13.33 11.13
C ILE A 216 -6.23 -12.99 9.97
N ALA A 217 -6.66 -13.97 9.17
CA ALA A 217 -7.60 -13.74 8.09
C ALA A 217 -8.95 -13.20 8.60
N GLU A 218 -9.48 -13.77 9.69
CA GLU A 218 -10.71 -13.27 10.33
C GLU A 218 -10.56 -11.87 10.89
N PHE A 219 -9.45 -11.59 11.58
CA PHE A 219 -9.16 -10.24 12.05
C PHE A 219 -9.14 -9.25 10.87
N LEU A 220 -8.50 -9.63 9.77
CA LEU A 220 -8.44 -8.81 8.57
C LEU A 220 -9.83 -8.57 7.96
N CYS A 221 -10.70 -9.58 7.83
CA CYS A 221 -12.10 -9.41 7.41
C CYS A 221 -12.86 -8.44 8.35
N PHE A 222 -12.65 -8.56 9.66
CA PHE A 222 -13.20 -7.61 10.63
C PHE A 222 -12.72 -6.17 10.39
N THR A 223 -11.44 -5.97 10.05
CA THR A 223 -10.94 -4.62 9.75
C THR A 223 -11.65 -3.98 8.56
N GLN A 224 -12.03 -4.78 7.54
CA GLN A 224 -12.80 -4.31 6.39
C GLN A 224 -14.18 -3.83 6.82
N HIS A 225 -14.87 -4.62 7.63
CA HIS A 225 -16.20 -4.29 8.15
C HIS A 225 -16.14 -3.05 9.05
N LEU A 226 -15.18 -2.97 9.97
CA LEU A 226 -15.03 -1.80 10.84
C LEU A 226 -14.81 -0.52 10.01
N GLN A 227 -13.95 -0.57 9.00
CA GLN A 227 -13.69 0.57 8.10
C GLN A 227 -14.96 0.94 7.31
N TYR A 228 -15.63 -0.04 6.71
CA TYR A 228 -16.86 0.16 5.96
C TYR A 228 -17.93 0.83 6.85
N PHE A 229 -18.20 0.27 8.03
CA PHE A 229 -19.21 0.79 8.96
C PHE A 229 -18.85 2.19 9.47
N LYS A 230 -17.60 2.41 9.90
CA LYS A 230 -17.19 3.71 10.47
C LYS A 230 -17.07 4.82 9.44
N THR A 231 -16.96 4.47 8.16
CA THR A 231 -16.96 5.43 7.04
C THR A 231 -18.32 5.56 6.38
N ASP A 232 -19.39 5.09 7.06
CA ASP A 232 -20.77 5.14 6.57
C ASP A 232 -20.93 4.49 5.18
N GLY A 233 -20.26 3.35 5.01
CA GLY A 233 -20.27 2.57 3.77
C GLY A 233 -19.52 3.25 2.62
N SER A 234 -18.45 4.02 2.89
CA SER A 234 -17.70 4.75 1.86
C SER A 234 -16.45 4.04 1.37
N VAL A 235 -15.70 3.40 2.29
CA VAL A 235 -14.37 2.85 1.96
C VAL A 235 -13.94 1.72 2.92
N PHE A 236 -13.22 0.75 2.38
CA PHE A 236 -12.45 -0.22 3.16
C PHE A 236 -11.22 -0.72 2.39
N VAL A 237 -10.24 -1.25 3.11
CA VAL A 237 -9.05 -1.88 2.51
C VAL A 237 -9.31 -3.37 2.27
N SER A 238 -8.87 -3.87 1.12
CA SER A 238 -8.86 -5.30 0.77
C SER A 238 -7.49 -5.70 0.20
N ASP A 239 -7.32 -6.98 -0.14
CA ASP A 239 -6.08 -7.58 -0.64
C ASP A 239 -4.82 -7.15 0.15
N LEU A 240 -4.88 -7.35 1.47
CA LEU A 240 -4.01 -6.69 2.45
C LEU A 240 -2.50 -7.03 2.38
N GLN A 241 -2.02 -7.87 1.43
CA GLN A 241 -0.57 -7.99 1.14
C GLN A 241 -0.07 -6.95 0.13
N ASP A 242 -0.91 -6.53 -0.81
CA ASP A 242 -0.64 -5.48 -1.80
C ASP A 242 -1.94 -4.67 -1.89
N PRO A 243 -2.17 -3.81 -0.87
CA PRO A 243 -3.50 -3.35 -0.51
C PRO A 243 -4.23 -2.78 -1.71
N GLN A 244 -5.53 -2.99 -1.71
CA GLN A 244 -6.47 -2.34 -2.62
C GLN A 244 -7.50 -1.59 -1.80
N ILE A 245 -7.86 -0.38 -2.22
CA ILE A 245 -8.89 0.39 -1.54
C ILE A 245 -10.19 0.21 -2.33
N MET A 246 -11.17 -0.40 -1.68
CA MET A 246 -12.50 -0.57 -2.23
C MET A 246 -13.34 0.64 -1.87
N THR A 247 -13.91 1.29 -2.88
CA THR A 247 -14.76 2.46 -2.67
C THR A 247 -15.88 2.50 -3.70
N SER A 248 -17.01 3.12 -3.32
CA SER A 248 -18.11 3.33 -4.24
C SER A 248 -17.65 4.14 -5.46
N PRO A 249 -18.13 3.82 -6.68
CA PRO A 249 -17.94 4.66 -7.86
C PRO A 249 -18.43 6.11 -7.68
N LYS A 250 -19.26 6.38 -6.68
CA LYS A 250 -19.74 7.73 -6.38
C LYS A 250 -18.69 8.59 -5.68
N VAL A 251 -17.71 7.98 -5.02
CA VAL A 251 -16.60 8.71 -4.39
C VAL A 251 -15.79 9.42 -5.47
N ALA A 252 -15.37 10.66 -5.16
CA ALA A 252 -14.62 11.54 -6.06
C ALA A 252 -15.25 11.78 -7.45
N ASN A 253 -16.59 11.77 -7.54
CA ASN A 253 -17.33 11.96 -8.79
C ASN A 253 -16.93 10.95 -9.88
N GLY A 254 -16.71 9.69 -9.50
CA GLY A 254 -16.34 8.63 -10.45
C GLY A 254 -14.89 8.65 -10.91
N LYS A 255 -14.05 9.49 -10.31
CA LYS A 255 -12.60 9.43 -10.54
C LYS A 255 -12.01 8.27 -9.75
N ASP A 256 -11.19 7.48 -10.42
CA ASP A 256 -10.38 6.48 -9.76
C ASP A 256 -9.30 7.16 -8.90
N LEU A 257 -9.49 7.13 -7.58
CA LEU A 257 -8.55 7.68 -6.60
C LEU A 257 -7.43 6.71 -6.22
N PHE A 258 -7.64 5.41 -6.40
CA PHE A 258 -6.86 4.37 -5.74
C PHE A 258 -6.33 3.30 -6.69
N GLY A 259 -6.50 3.48 -8.00
CA GLY A 259 -5.87 2.64 -9.02
C GLY A 259 -6.76 1.50 -9.51
N ASP A 260 -6.18 0.74 -10.44
CA ASP A 260 -6.87 -0.23 -11.27
C ASP A 260 -7.44 -1.44 -10.48
N GLY A 261 -7.14 -1.58 -9.18
CA GLY A 261 -7.62 -2.68 -8.33
C GLY A 261 -8.90 -2.39 -7.56
N ASN A 262 -9.48 -1.18 -7.65
CA ASN A 262 -10.82 -0.91 -7.13
C ASN A 262 -11.89 -1.60 -7.98
N VAL A 263 -12.56 -2.61 -7.42
CA VAL A 263 -13.61 -3.37 -8.12
C VAL A 263 -14.99 -2.95 -7.60
N ALA A 264 -15.64 -2.02 -8.30
CA ALA A 264 -16.94 -1.45 -7.93
C ALA A 264 -18.00 -2.51 -7.57
N SER A 265 -18.10 -3.57 -8.37
CA SER A 265 -19.08 -4.64 -8.12
C SER A 265 -18.79 -5.46 -6.87
N VAL A 266 -17.54 -5.52 -6.42
CA VAL A 266 -17.16 -6.19 -5.17
C VAL A 266 -17.50 -5.29 -3.99
N PHE A 267 -17.22 -3.99 -4.11
CA PHE A 267 -17.63 -3.02 -3.10
C PHE A 267 -19.14 -3.05 -2.87
N GLU A 268 -19.95 -3.05 -3.94
CA GLU A 268 -21.42 -3.09 -3.84
C GLU A 268 -21.94 -4.37 -3.19
N LYS A 269 -21.25 -5.50 -3.40
CA LYS A 269 -21.62 -6.81 -2.83
C LYS A 269 -21.06 -7.04 -1.43
N PHE A 270 -20.20 -6.18 -0.93
CA PHE A 270 -19.55 -6.36 0.37
C PHE A 270 -20.55 -6.61 1.50
N PRO A 271 -21.68 -5.88 1.62
CA PRO A 271 -22.69 -6.16 2.64
C PRO A 271 -23.32 -7.56 2.55
N GLU A 272 -23.48 -8.09 1.34
CA GLU A 272 -24.05 -9.42 1.10
C GLU A 272 -23.03 -10.55 1.30
N GLN A 273 -21.74 -10.25 1.11
CA GLN A 273 -20.66 -11.24 1.12
C GLN A 273 -19.98 -11.39 2.49
N HIS A 274 -19.91 -10.31 3.26
CA HIS A 274 -19.21 -10.31 4.54
C HIS A 274 -20.04 -11.04 5.61
N HIS A 275 -19.43 -12.04 6.24
CA HIS A 275 -19.99 -12.68 7.42
C HIS A 275 -19.31 -12.15 8.67
N CYS A 276 -20.09 -11.68 9.65
CA CYS A 276 -19.54 -11.28 10.93
C CYS A 276 -18.87 -12.48 11.63
N ASN A 277 -17.69 -12.23 12.19
CA ASN A 277 -16.96 -13.17 13.02
C ASN A 277 -16.88 -12.69 14.48
N GLU A 278 -16.14 -13.41 15.33
CA GLU A 278 -16.04 -13.11 16.76
C GLU A 278 -15.54 -11.69 17.04
N TYR A 279 -14.63 -11.16 16.21
CA TYR A 279 -14.18 -9.77 16.31
C TYR A 279 -15.35 -8.81 16.05
N CYS A 280 -16.08 -8.98 14.94
CA CYS A 280 -17.24 -8.15 14.61
C CYS A 280 -18.26 -8.11 15.76
N THR A 281 -18.59 -9.28 16.32
CA THR A 281 -19.52 -9.40 17.45
C THR A 281 -18.99 -8.69 18.70
N TRP A 282 -17.73 -8.91 19.06
CA TRP A 282 -17.15 -8.30 20.27
C TRP A 282 -17.08 -6.77 20.19
N PHE A 283 -16.70 -6.25 19.01
CA PHE A 283 -16.68 -4.82 18.75
C PHE A 283 -18.08 -4.21 18.55
N GLY A 284 -19.13 -5.03 18.53
CA GLY A 284 -20.52 -4.60 18.42
C GLY A 284 -20.85 -4.01 17.05
N LEU A 285 -20.25 -4.55 15.99
CA LEU A 285 -20.61 -4.18 14.62
C LEU A 285 -21.97 -4.78 14.25
N PRO A 286 -22.81 -4.04 13.51
CA PRO A 286 -24.09 -4.59 13.04
C PRO A 286 -23.85 -5.65 11.96
N GLU A 287 -24.75 -6.62 11.83
CA GLU A 287 -24.78 -7.45 10.63
C GLU A 287 -25.01 -6.58 9.38
N LEU A 288 -24.30 -6.90 8.30
CA LEU A 288 -24.49 -6.24 7.02
C LEU A 288 -25.60 -6.97 6.24
N THR A 289 -26.43 -6.19 5.53
CA THR A 289 -27.56 -6.70 4.72
C THR A 289 -27.67 -5.90 3.43
#